data_AF-A0A2P8F2G5-F1
#
_entry.id   AF-A0A2P8F2G5-F1
#
_cell.length_a   1.000
_cell.length_b   1.000
_cell.length_c   1.000
_cell.angle_alpha   90.00
_cell.angle_beta   90.00
_cell.angle_gamma   90.00
#
_symmetry.space_group_name_H-M   'P 1'
#
loop_
_entity.id
_entity.type
_entity.pdbx_description
1 polymer ?
#
loop_
_entity_poly.entity_id
_entity_poly.type
_entity_poly.pdbx_seq_one_letter_code
_entity_poly.pdbx_strand_id
1 'polypeptide(L)'
;MSASRALEEARPILEDLLPQIGIIPSGVPLDTSTCISSFSKWVSGQQVGQEDIAFFVGLIGAFIVVYLVDHKDAKAYVKENRICVAIPFQQGIMRELEPYAVAHGIASGSDGDLESFLKNVAA
;
A
#
# COMPACT_ATOMS: atom_id res chain seq x y z
N MET A 1 -12.04 14.91 0.98
CA MET A 1 -11.56 13.98 -0.06
C MET A 1 -12.34 12.67 0.10
N SER A 2 -12.80 12.03 -0.98
CA SER A 2 -13.43 10.70 -0.90
C SER A 2 -12.37 9.61 -1.06
N ALA A 3 -12.61 8.41 -0.51
CA ALA A 3 -11.68 7.29 -0.67
C ALA A 3 -11.58 6.83 -2.13
N SER A 4 -12.66 6.95 -2.89
CA SER A 4 -12.66 6.69 -4.34
C SER A 4 -11.64 7.58 -5.04
N ARG A 5 -11.57 8.87 -4.69
CA ARG A 5 -10.64 9.82 -5.28
C ARG A 5 -9.20 9.55 -4.86
N ALA A 6 -8.96 9.20 -3.59
CA ALA A 6 -7.62 8.81 -3.13
C ALA A 6 -7.12 7.54 -3.85
N LEU A 7 -8.01 6.59 -4.12
CA LEU A 7 -7.73 5.40 -4.92
C LEU A 7 -7.45 5.73 -6.39
N GLU A 8 -8.28 6.57 -7.00
CA GLU A 8 -8.13 7.07 -8.38
C GLU A 8 -6.80 7.81 -8.57
N GLU A 9 -6.30 8.50 -7.55
CA GLU A 9 -5.01 9.19 -7.57
C GLU A 9 -3.84 8.24 -7.23
N ALA A 10 -4.04 7.26 -6.35
CA ALA A 10 -3.00 6.32 -5.91
C ALA A 10 -2.47 5.42 -7.03
N ARG A 11 -3.36 4.83 -7.84
CA ARG A 11 -2.93 3.90 -8.91
C ARG A 11 -2.04 4.58 -9.96
N PRO A 12 -2.43 5.73 -10.56
CA PRO A 12 -1.57 6.41 -11.54
C PRO A 12 -0.20 6.79 -10.98
N ILE A 13 -0.12 7.18 -9.70
CA ILE A 13 1.17 7.48 -9.04
C ILE A 13 2.05 6.22 -8.99
N LEU A 14 1.49 5.06 -8.64
CA LEU A 14 2.23 3.80 -8.62
C LEU A 14 2.63 3.37 -10.04
N GLU A 15 1.74 3.52 -11.01
CA GLU A 15 2.00 3.20 -12.42
C GLU A 15 3.09 4.08 -13.03
N ASP A 16 3.24 5.32 -12.58
CA ASP A 16 4.33 6.20 -12.99
C ASP A 16 5.65 5.87 -12.26
N LEU A 17 5.59 5.66 -10.94
CA LEU A 17 6.79 5.56 -10.11
C LEU A 17 7.43 4.17 -10.13
N LEU A 18 6.66 3.09 -10.04
CA LEU A 18 7.20 1.72 -9.97
C LEU A 18 8.09 1.35 -11.18
N PRO A 19 7.80 1.79 -12.42
CA PRO A 19 8.74 1.64 -13.52
C PRO A 19 10.04 2.43 -13.35
N GLN A 20 9.95 3.68 -12.86
CA GLN A 20 11.12 4.55 -12.70
C GLN A 20 12.13 4.00 -11.69
N ILE A 21 11.64 3.32 -10.64
CA ILE A 21 12.48 2.66 -9.64
C ILE A 21 12.81 1.20 -9.99
N GLY A 22 12.46 0.73 -11.19
CA GLY A 22 12.83 -0.58 -11.71
C GLY A 22 12.08 -1.76 -11.08
N ILE A 23 10.90 -1.53 -10.50
CA ILE A 23 10.08 -2.59 -9.88
C ILE A 23 9.23 -3.32 -10.91
N ILE A 24 8.72 -2.60 -11.91
CA ILE A 24 8.00 -3.16 -13.05
C ILE A 24 8.58 -2.61 -14.36
N PRO A 25 8.39 -3.28 -15.52
CA PRO A 25 8.80 -2.72 -16.80
C PRO A 25 7.91 -1.53 -17.21
N SER A 26 8.50 -0.54 -17.89
CA SER A 26 7.75 0.60 -18.44
C SER A 26 6.68 0.15 -19.44
N GLY A 27 5.50 0.75 -19.38
CA GLY A 27 4.38 0.46 -20.28
C GLY A 27 3.62 -0.83 -19.98
N VAL A 28 3.98 -1.55 -18.90
CA VAL A 28 3.23 -2.70 -18.41
C VAL A 28 2.20 -2.24 -17.38
N PRO A 29 0.92 -2.65 -17.48
CA PRO A 29 -0.08 -2.34 -16.47
C PRO A 29 0.33 -2.81 -15.08
N LEU A 30 -0.04 -2.04 -14.05
CA LEU A 30 0.27 -2.40 -12.67
C LEU A 30 -0.50 -3.65 -12.22
N ASP A 31 0.25 -4.71 -11.90
CA ASP A 31 -0.22 -5.87 -11.15
C ASP A 31 0.56 -5.97 -9.84
N THR A 32 -0.04 -5.48 -8.75
CA THR A 32 0.60 -5.44 -7.43
C THR A 32 0.91 -6.83 -6.87
N SER A 33 0.20 -7.88 -7.30
CA SER A 33 0.45 -9.25 -6.83
C SER A 33 1.78 -9.81 -7.33
N THR A 34 2.23 -9.38 -8.51
CA THR A 34 3.47 -9.86 -9.13
C THR A 34 4.71 -9.08 -8.69
N CYS A 35 4.55 -7.82 -8.29
CA CYS A 35 5.66 -6.95 -7.94
C CYS A 35 5.85 -6.77 -6.42
N ILE A 36 4.98 -7.34 -5.59
CA ILE A 36 5.02 -7.23 -4.12
C ILE A 36 6.40 -7.56 -3.52
N SER A 37 7.03 -8.67 -3.91
CA SER A 37 8.31 -9.08 -3.34
C SER A 37 9.44 -8.13 -3.74
N SER A 38 9.48 -7.71 -5.00
CA SER A 38 10.45 -6.73 -5.51
C SER A 38 10.28 -5.38 -4.82
N PHE A 39 9.03 -4.92 -4.67
CA PHE A 39 8.73 -3.65 -4.02
C PHE A 39 9.04 -3.69 -2.53
N SER A 40 8.66 -4.76 -1.81
CA SER A 40 9.00 -4.95 -0.39
C SER A 40 10.51 -4.88 -0.17
N LYS A 41 11.29 -5.59 -0.99
CA LYS A 41 12.76 -5.56 -0.93
C LYS A 41 13.32 -4.17 -1.17
N TRP A 42 12.78 -3.42 -2.14
CA TRP A 42 13.19 -2.06 -2.40
C TRP A 42 12.88 -1.15 -1.22
N VAL A 43 11.68 -1.24 -0.64
CA VAL A 43 11.25 -0.48 0.55
C VAL A 43 12.22 -0.72 1.72
N SER A 44 12.53 -1.98 2.03
CA SER A 44 13.45 -2.33 3.13
C SER A 44 14.89 -1.89 2.89
N GLY A 45 15.28 -1.62 1.64
CA GLY A 45 16.61 -1.14 1.27
C GLY A 45 16.77 0.38 1.29
N GLN A 46 15.69 1.15 1.50
CA GLN A 46 15.76 2.60 1.48
C GLN A 46 16.29 3.17 2.80
N GLN A 47 17.12 4.21 2.70
CA GLN A 47 17.43 5.11 3.81
C GLN A 47 16.75 6.44 3.50
N VAL A 48 15.65 6.73 4.21
CA VAL A 48 14.78 7.88 3.92
C VAL A 48 15.01 8.96 4.98
N GLY A 49 15.30 10.18 4.52
CA GLY A 49 15.41 11.36 5.38
C GLY A 49 14.07 11.74 6.01
N GLN A 50 14.09 12.54 7.07
CA GLN A 50 12.87 13.00 7.74
C GLN A 50 12.02 13.89 6.83
N GLU A 51 12.65 14.58 5.90
CA GLU A 51 12.03 15.42 4.87
C GLU A 51 11.19 14.61 3.86
N ASP A 52 11.58 13.38 3.59
CA ASP A 52 10.98 12.53 2.54
C ASP A 52 10.07 11.44 3.11
N ILE A 53 10.04 11.27 4.45
CA ILE A 53 9.31 10.18 5.10
C ILE A 53 7.81 10.22 4.78
N ALA A 54 7.21 11.42 4.71
CA ALA A 54 5.79 11.57 4.41
C ALA A 54 5.46 11.08 3.00
N PHE A 55 6.33 11.38 2.02
CA PHE A 55 6.18 10.88 0.66
C PHE A 55 6.34 9.35 0.61
N PHE A 56 7.36 8.82 1.28
CA PHE A 56 7.64 7.40 1.31
C PHE A 56 6.51 6.58 1.97
N VAL A 57 5.98 7.06 3.09
CA VAL A 57 4.77 6.52 3.73
C VAL A 57 3.58 6.60 2.79
N GLY A 58 3.44 7.71 2.05
CA GLY A 58 2.41 7.87 1.04
C GLY A 58 2.46 6.80 -0.04
N LEU A 59 3.65 6.51 -0.55
CA LEU A 59 3.91 5.51 -1.58
C LEU A 59 3.58 4.08 -1.09
N ILE A 60 4.06 3.71 0.10
CA ILE A 60 3.78 2.38 0.68
C ILE A 60 2.28 2.24 0.99
N GLY A 61 1.67 3.27 1.57
CA GLY A 61 0.23 3.30 1.88
C GLY A 61 -0.63 3.13 0.63
N ALA A 62 -0.28 3.84 -0.45
CA ALA A 62 -0.94 3.68 -1.74
C ALA A 62 -0.84 2.25 -2.27
N PHE A 63 0.35 1.64 -2.21
CA PHE A 63 0.54 0.25 -2.63
C PHE A 63 -0.32 -0.73 -1.81
N ILE A 64 -0.36 -0.58 -0.48
CA ILE A 64 -1.18 -1.41 0.41
C ILE A 64 -2.65 -1.31 0.02
N VAL A 65 -3.16 -0.08 -0.17
CA VAL A 65 -4.56 0.15 -0.54
C VAL A 65 -4.88 -0.55 -1.87
N VAL A 66 -4.10 -0.30 -2.91
CA VAL A 66 -4.33 -0.86 -4.25
C VAL A 66 -4.30 -2.38 -4.20
N TYR A 67 -3.30 -2.97 -3.55
CA TYR A 67 -3.19 -4.42 -3.41
C TYR A 67 -4.42 -5.04 -2.73
N LEU A 68 -4.86 -4.46 -1.61
CA LEU A 68 -5.98 -5.01 -0.84
C LEU A 68 -7.31 -4.89 -1.60
N VAL A 69 -7.51 -3.78 -2.30
CA VAL A 69 -8.71 -3.57 -3.12
C VAL A 69 -8.74 -4.52 -4.31
N ASP A 70 -7.61 -4.68 -5.02
CA ASP A 70 -7.53 -5.51 -6.21
C ASP A 70 -7.60 -7.01 -5.91
N HIS A 71 -7.03 -7.46 -4.79
CA HIS A 71 -6.76 -8.87 -4.58
C HIS A 71 -7.48 -9.47 -3.37
N LYS A 72 -8.03 -8.66 -2.46
CA LYS A 72 -8.61 -9.12 -1.18
C LYS A 72 -10.04 -8.66 -0.96
N ASP A 73 -10.75 -8.26 -2.02
CA ASP A 73 -12.13 -7.74 -1.97
C ASP A 73 -12.32 -6.61 -0.93
N ALA A 74 -11.24 -5.87 -0.67
CA ALA A 74 -11.26 -4.84 0.35
C ALA A 74 -11.96 -3.58 -0.15
N LYS A 75 -12.53 -2.81 0.78
CA LYS A 75 -13.19 -1.54 0.49
C LYS A 75 -12.45 -0.40 1.18
N ALA A 76 -12.01 0.59 0.41
CA ALA A 76 -11.46 1.82 0.96
C ALA A 76 -12.58 2.83 1.27
N TYR A 77 -12.46 3.53 2.39
CA TYR A 77 -13.36 4.60 2.82
C TYR A 77 -12.59 5.64 3.63
N VAL A 78 -13.19 6.82 3.84
CA VAL A 78 -12.59 7.87 4.68
C VAL A 78 -13.32 7.89 6.02
N LYS A 79 -12.56 7.80 7.11
CA LYS A 79 -13.04 7.93 8.50
C LYS A 79 -12.15 8.93 9.22
N GLU A 80 -12.75 9.94 9.84
CA GLU A 80 -12.01 10.97 10.59
C GLU A 80 -10.84 11.60 9.79
N ASN A 81 -11.09 11.86 8.49
CA ASN A 81 -10.09 12.39 7.55
C ASN A 81 -8.88 11.48 7.27
N ARG A 82 -8.99 10.19 7.58
CA ARG A 82 -8.00 9.16 7.28
C ARG A 82 -8.55 8.15 6.29
N ILE A 83 -7.68 7.60 5.45
CA ILE A 83 -8.04 6.51 4.55
C ILE A 83 -8.00 5.22 5.37
N CYS A 84 -9.12 4.51 5.39
CA CYS A 84 -9.26 3.21 6.02
C CYS A 84 -9.61 2.16 4.95
N VAL A 85 -9.21 0.93 5.21
CA VAL A 85 -9.52 -0.22 4.35
C VAL A 85 -10.20 -1.29 5.21
N ALA A 86 -11.37 -1.74 4.76
CA ALA A 86 -12.11 -2.85 5.34
C ALA A 86 -11.90 -4.11 4.50
N ILE A 87 -11.34 -5.16 5.11
CA ILE A 87 -11.00 -6.43 4.48
C ILE A 87 -11.93 -7.52 5.04
N PRO A 88 -12.56 -8.36 4.21
CA PRO A 88 -13.29 -9.54 4.69
C PRO A 88 -12.33 -10.50 5.43
N PHE A 89 -12.66 -10.90 6.67
CA PHE A 89 -11.80 -11.79 7.47
C PHE A 89 -12.49 -13.12 7.80
N GLN A 90 -13.76 -13.11 8.23
CA GLN A 90 -14.58 -14.29 8.51
C GLN A 90 -16.07 -13.96 8.29
N GLN A 91 -16.96 -14.97 8.23
CA GLN A 91 -18.40 -14.80 7.93
C GLN A 91 -19.05 -13.57 8.60
N GLY A 92 -19.18 -12.49 7.85
CA GLY A 92 -19.79 -11.22 8.30
C GLY A 92 -18.89 -10.25 9.07
N ILE A 93 -17.64 -10.61 9.36
CA ILE A 93 -16.67 -9.75 10.06
C ILE A 93 -15.73 -9.10 9.05
N MET A 94 -15.69 -7.77 9.10
CA MET A 94 -14.72 -6.95 8.38
C MET A 94 -13.59 -6.55 9.33
N ARG A 95 -12.34 -6.79 8.92
CA ARG A 95 -11.14 -6.25 9.58
C ARG A 95 -10.86 -4.86 9.00
N GLU A 96 -10.77 -3.86 9.86
CA GLU A 96 -10.43 -2.49 9.45
C GLU A 96 -8.96 -2.18 9.75
N LEU A 97 -8.31 -1.42 8.88
CA LEU A 97 -6.98 -0.87 9.12
C LEU A 97 -6.80 0.49 8.47
N GLU A 98 -5.83 1.26 8.96
CA GLU A 98 -5.35 2.51 8.36
C GLU A 98 -4.04 2.24 7.60
N PRO A 99 -4.04 2.16 6.26
CA PRO A 99 -2.87 1.75 5.47
C PRO A 99 -1.65 2.66 5.66
N TYR A 100 -1.89 3.95 5.90
CA TYR A 100 -0.82 4.93 6.09
C TYR A 100 -0.17 4.81 7.47
N ALA A 101 -0.92 4.38 8.50
CA ALA A 101 -0.34 4.06 9.79
C ALA A 101 0.53 2.81 9.71
N VAL A 102 0.08 1.78 8.99
CA VAL A 102 0.89 0.58 8.72
C VAL A 102 2.14 0.95 7.91
N ALA A 103 1.98 1.76 6.85
CA ALA A 103 3.08 2.22 6.02
C ALA A 103 4.12 3.01 6.83
N HIS A 104 3.69 3.84 7.79
CA HIS A 104 4.59 4.50 8.72
C HIS A 104 5.40 3.49 9.54
N GLY A 105 4.76 2.47 10.12
CA GLY A 105 5.46 1.42 10.86
C GLY A 105 6.47 0.63 10.03
N ILE A 106 6.15 0.34 8.77
CA ILE A 106 7.07 -0.30 7.82
C ILE A 106 8.24 0.64 7.49
N ALA A 107 7.95 1.91 7.19
CA ALA A 107 8.96 2.91 6.84
C ALA A 107 9.90 3.22 8.01
N SER A 108 9.42 3.20 9.26
CA SER A 108 10.24 3.36 10.45
C SER A 108 10.96 2.07 10.88
N GLY A 109 10.72 0.94 10.19
CA GLY A 109 11.32 -0.36 10.50
C GLY A 109 10.80 -1.02 11.78
N SER A 110 9.64 -0.58 12.31
CA SER A 110 9.06 -1.10 13.56
C SER A 110 8.12 -2.29 13.34
N ASP A 111 7.45 -2.36 12.18
CA ASP A 111 6.34 -3.30 11.94
C ASP A 111 6.64 -4.40 10.89
N GLY A 112 7.92 -4.69 10.65
CA GLY A 112 8.36 -5.71 9.70
C GLY A 112 8.34 -5.25 8.23
N ASP A 113 8.34 -6.19 7.30
CA ASP A 113 8.35 -5.90 5.85
C ASP A 113 6.95 -5.94 5.22
N LEU A 114 6.79 -5.22 4.12
CA LEU A 114 5.52 -5.04 3.41
C LEU A 114 4.93 -6.35 2.90
N GLU A 115 5.76 -7.25 2.37
CA GLU A 115 5.30 -8.52 1.82
C GLU A 115 4.75 -9.42 2.93
N SER A 116 5.46 -9.53 4.04
CA SER A 116 5.00 -10.28 5.22
C SER A 116 3.69 -9.72 5.77
N PHE A 117 3.56 -8.39 5.86
CA PHE A 117 2.31 -7.75 6.28
C PHE A 117 1.14 -8.14 5.37
N LEU A 118 1.28 -7.98 4.05
CA LEU A 118 0.21 -8.25 3.08
C LEU A 118 -0.18 -9.73 3.00
N LYS A 119 0.77 -10.65 3.23
CA LYS A 119 0.47 -12.09 3.35
C LYS A 119 -0.37 -12.42 4.58
N ASN A 120 -0.08 -11.76 5.71
CA ASN A 120 -0.73 -12.06 6.99
C ASN A 120 -2.06 -11.34 7.20
N VAL A 121 -2.19 -10.11 6.71
CA VAL A 121 -3.40 -9.30 6.93
C VAL A 121 -4.65 -9.93 6.28
N ALA A 122 -4.42 -10.76 5.28
CA ALA A 122 -5.42 -11.42 4.45
C ALA A 122 -5.43 -12.95 4.56
N ALA A 123 -4.74 -13.51 5.56
CA ALA A 123 -4.84 -14.90 5.99
C ALA A 123 -5.80 -15.00 7.17
#